data_AF-A0A1X0QIQ6-F1
#
_entry.id   AF-A0A1X0QIQ6-F1
#
_cell.length_a   1.000
_cell.length_b   1.000
_cell.length_c   1.000
_cell.angle_alpha   90.00
_cell.angle_beta   90.00
_cell.angle_gamma   90.00
#
_symmetry.space_group_name_H-M   'P 1'
#
loop_
_entity.id
_entity.type
_entity.pdbx_description
1 polymer ?
#
loop_
_entity_poly.entity_id
_entity_poly.type
_entity_poly.pdbx_seq_one_letter_code
_entity_poly.pdbx_strand_id
1 'polypeptide(L)'
;MNIKVQFLTNNKEKSCILTVNRHQYIFNMFEGYQRVALNYNMTISSPKAIFLSSKYSMSGLYGCYLTYYNKLSYKIDLRKNFKEQFNFIELVNFNNLLSNYKDDFINVSEIEIDGVTNYLIKFQSYPGKLLVDKIPKELPKVYYNQLKNREDVEYEKKIYYGSDYVDKDINIQDILLVYSNDKLNELKDHITSSTKIFAMNELVYKFFNNSDDCYLIGDYLPLFMNFYNDQINLNQINQNYLLPSYRNNYNEEFIYPGDEFVYNLDKGFVFKKIYFKENYKDVQNHFEKDYLLFLGTGGSLPTKNKTVSSILMKKDEDCMLFDVGEDTINQILRLYGNLDILDNLKFIFISHSHADHMLGLCSILRHVSHRNQSITIFGSEKIRQYCDLFSRNYKFIYANPSTSKTFENYTLEFSKCQHYDDSVYLKLAYNGKIITYSGDTRPSLKFVNLSHNANYMIHECTYLYDENEEAFNYNHSTILEAIDDFKQSKTKNLFLTHFSQRYKIDDYLKLIDEKNENISIASDMFIYFLTK
;
A
#
# COMPACT_ATOMS: atom_id res chain seq x y z
N MET A 1 5.99 -30.67 0.24
CA MET A 1 4.89 -29.76 0.59
C MET A 1 5.51 -28.50 1.13
N ASN A 2 5.18 -27.34 0.58
CA ASN A 2 5.70 -26.06 1.05
C ASN A 2 4.52 -25.20 1.48
N ILE A 3 4.32 -25.00 2.78
CA ILE A 3 3.26 -24.13 3.29
C ILE A 3 3.91 -23.06 4.14
N LYS A 4 3.61 -21.81 3.81
CA LYS A 4 4.20 -20.64 4.44
C LYS A 4 3.12 -19.61 4.75
N VAL A 5 3.13 -19.07 5.96
CA VAL A 5 2.29 -17.95 6.38
C VAL A 5 3.19 -16.76 6.66
N GLN A 6 2.93 -15.64 6.02
CA GLN A 6 3.66 -14.39 6.22
C GLN A 6 2.68 -13.27 6.50
N PHE A 7 3.14 -12.24 7.19
CA PHE A 7 2.31 -11.09 7.53
C PHE A 7 2.90 -9.81 6.94
N LEU A 8 2.01 -8.90 6.57
CA LEU A 8 2.32 -7.54 6.22
C LEU A 8 1.45 -6.64 7.10
N THR A 9 2.01 -5.54 7.57
CA THR A 9 1.29 -4.60 8.44
C THR A 9 1.66 -3.17 8.08
N ASN A 10 0.71 -2.26 8.26
CA ASN A 10 0.99 -0.83 8.45
C ASN A 10 0.57 -0.44 9.87
N ASN A 11 0.50 0.85 10.18
CA ASN A 11 0.20 1.33 11.54
C ASN A 11 -1.25 1.07 11.99
N LYS A 12 -2.15 0.62 11.11
CA LYS A 12 -3.58 0.46 11.41
C LYS A 12 -4.15 -0.89 10.97
N GLU A 13 -3.57 -1.49 9.94
CA GLU A 13 -4.14 -2.62 9.22
C GLU A 13 -3.08 -3.70 9.00
N LYS A 14 -3.57 -4.94 8.96
CA LYS A 14 -2.75 -6.14 8.92
C LYS A 14 -3.24 -7.04 7.81
N SER A 15 -2.34 -7.80 7.23
CA SER A 15 -2.61 -8.72 6.13
C SER A 15 -1.79 -9.98 6.32
N CYS A 16 -2.30 -11.08 5.77
CA CYS A 16 -1.68 -12.38 5.76
C CYS A 16 -1.53 -12.88 4.33
N ILE A 17 -0.33 -13.33 3.98
CA ILE A 17 -0.04 -14.05 2.75
C ILE A 17 0.18 -15.52 3.10
N LEU A 18 -0.76 -16.37 2.66
CA LEU A 18 -0.61 -17.82 2.71
C LEU A 18 -0.04 -18.30 1.37
N THR A 19 1.07 -19.01 1.40
CA THR A 19 1.62 -19.70 0.24
C THR A 19 1.49 -21.20 0.43
N VAL A 20 0.82 -21.88 -0.51
CA VAL A 20 0.77 -23.35 -0.58
C VAL A 20 1.40 -23.80 -1.90
N ASN A 21 2.52 -24.48 -1.78
CA ASN A 21 3.44 -24.85 -2.86
C ASN A 21 3.94 -23.63 -3.63
N ARG A 22 3.26 -23.26 -4.72
CA ARG A 22 3.55 -22.08 -5.55
C ARG A 22 2.39 -21.08 -5.62
N HIS A 23 1.29 -21.38 -4.92
CA HIS A 23 0.05 -20.63 -4.99
C HIS A 23 -0.07 -19.73 -3.77
N GLN A 24 -0.36 -18.45 -4.02
CA GLN A 24 -0.52 -17.45 -2.97
C GLN A 24 -2.00 -17.09 -2.78
N TYR A 25 -2.39 -16.90 -1.53
CA TYR A 25 -3.70 -16.44 -1.11
C TYR A 25 -3.48 -15.23 -0.19
N ILE A 26 -4.09 -14.11 -0.50
CA ILE A 26 -3.93 -12.87 0.26
C ILE A 26 -5.18 -12.66 1.10
N PHE A 27 -5.00 -12.53 2.41
CA PHE A 27 -6.06 -12.24 3.36
C PHE A 27 -5.85 -10.82 3.88
N ASN A 28 -6.82 -9.97 3.55
CA ASN A 28 -6.84 -8.54 3.72
C ASN A 28 -5.76 -7.79 2.92
N MET A 29 -6.02 -6.51 2.64
CA MET A 29 -5.09 -5.57 2.03
C MET A 29 -5.27 -4.20 2.68
N PHE A 30 -4.29 -3.31 2.53
CA PHE A 30 -4.32 -1.97 3.11
C PHE A 30 -3.56 -0.96 2.24
N GLU A 31 -3.75 0.33 2.47
CA GLU A 31 -3.00 1.37 1.77
C GLU A 31 -1.48 1.27 2.05
N GLY A 32 -0.67 1.26 0.99
CA GLY A 32 0.78 1.06 1.03
C GLY A 32 1.19 -0.42 0.86
N TYR A 33 0.25 -1.34 0.64
CA TYR A 33 0.49 -2.79 0.66
C TYR A 33 1.64 -3.23 -0.24
N GLN A 34 1.66 -2.78 -1.50
CA GLN A 34 2.71 -3.11 -2.46
C GLN A 34 4.09 -2.62 -2.00
N ARG A 35 4.15 -1.42 -1.42
CA ARG A 35 5.40 -0.83 -0.93
C ARG A 35 5.94 -1.61 0.27
N VAL A 36 5.08 -1.96 1.22
CA VAL A 36 5.45 -2.78 2.38
C VAL A 36 5.95 -4.15 1.92
N ALA A 37 5.24 -4.79 0.97
CA ALA A 37 5.65 -6.07 0.40
C ALA A 37 7.04 -5.99 -0.26
N LEU A 38 7.29 -4.98 -1.10
CA LEU A 38 8.59 -4.75 -1.74
C LEU A 38 9.71 -4.63 -0.70
N ASN A 39 9.45 -3.93 0.40
CA ASN A 39 10.48 -3.69 1.41
C ASN A 39 10.93 -4.98 2.11
N TYR A 40 10.00 -5.89 2.37
CA TYR A 40 10.28 -7.21 2.94
C TYR A 40 10.59 -8.27 1.87
N ASN A 41 10.84 -7.86 0.62
CA ASN A 41 11.11 -8.74 -0.52
C ASN A 41 10.04 -9.83 -0.71
N MET A 42 8.78 -9.49 -0.43
CA MET A 42 7.64 -10.39 -0.62
C MET A 42 7.04 -10.19 -2.02
N THR A 43 6.93 -11.27 -2.77
CA THR A 43 6.23 -11.26 -4.06
C THR A 43 4.73 -11.32 -3.82
N ILE A 44 3.98 -10.38 -4.40
CA ILE A 44 2.51 -10.34 -4.33
C ILE A 44 1.85 -10.49 -5.70
N SER A 45 2.63 -10.74 -6.74
CA SER A 45 2.24 -10.38 -8.10
C SER A 45 1.25 -11.31 -8.79
N SER A 46 0.90 -12.47 -8.23
CA SER A 46 -0.04 -13.41 -8.87
C SER A 46 -0.76 -14.31 -7.85
N PRO A 47 -1.60 -13.74 -6.97
CA PRO A 47 -2.38 -14.53 -6.03
C PRO A 47 -3.48 -15.31 -6.77
N LYS A 48 -3.82 -16.50 -6.26
CA LYS A 48 -4.99 -17.28 -6.68
C LYS A 48 -6.30 -16.65 -6.21
N ALA A 49 -6.31 -16.06 -5.02
CA ALA A 49 -7.47 -15.40 -4.44
C ALA A 49 -7.05 -14.29 -3.47
N ILE A 50 -7.89 -13.26 -3.38
CA ILE A 50 -7.73 -12.16 -2.42
C ILE A 50 -9.03 -12.04 -1.63
N PHE A 51 -8.91 -12.13 -0.30
CA PHE A 51 -10.02 -12.06 0.64
C PHE A 51 -9.96 -10.70 1.35
N LEU A 52 -11.01 -9.88 1.30
CA LEU A 52 -11.02 -8.55 1.93
C LEU A 52 -11.87 -8.54 3.20
N SER A 53 -11.26 -8.18 4.34
CA SER A 53 -11.96 -8.26 5.63
C SER A 53 -12.99 -7.15 5.81
N SER A 54 -12.84 -6.00 5.15
CA SER A 54 -13.75 -4.85 5.26
C SER A 54 -13.76 -4.00 3.99
N LYS A 55 -14.66 -3.00 3.94
CA LYS A 55 -14.69 -2.02 2.83
C LYS A 55 -13.42 -1.17 2.76
N TYR A 56 -12.74 -0.97 3.87
CA TYR A 56 -11.54 -0.15 3.93
C TYR A 56 -10.31 -0.87 3.36
N SER A 57 -10.35 -2.18 3.34
CA SER A 57 -9.35 -3.06 2.74
C SER A 57 -9.22 -2.89 1.23
N MET A 58 -10.23 -2.31 0.57
CA MET A 58 -10.25 -2.06 -0.86
C MET A 58 -9.17 -1.07 -1.30
N SER A 59 -8.76 -0.15 -0.41
CA SER A 59 -7.68 0.83 -0.66
C SER A 59 -6.39 0.16 -1.16
N GLY A 60 -5.96 -0.92 -0.51
CA GLY A 60 -4.78 -1.67 -0.92
C GLY A 60 -4.94 -2.41 -2.24
N LEU A 61 -6.17 -2.84 -2.57
CA LEU A 61 -6.45 -3.44 -3.88
C LEU A 61 -6.34 -2.40 -4.99
N TYR A 62 -6.91 -1.19 -4.80
CA TYR A 62 -6.76 -0.09 -5.75
C TYR A 62 -5.28 0.29 -5.93
N GLY A 63 -4.50 0.37 -4.85
CA GLY A 63 -3.06 0.63 -4.92
C GLY A 63 -2.30 -0.42 -5.74
N CYS A 64 -2.68 -1.69 -5.60
CA CYS A 64 -2.09 -2.79 -6.36
C CYS A 64 -2.70 -2.99 -7.76
N TYR A 65 -3.61 -2.10 -8.21
CA TYR A 65 -4.31 -2.25 -9.47
C TYR A 65 -3.33 -2.45 -10.64
N LEU A 66 -2.36 -1.55 -10.82
CA LEU A 66 -1.38 -1.64 -11.90
C LEU A 66 -0.50 -2.89 -11.80
N THR A 67 -0.20 -3.35 -10.58
CA THR A 67 0.55 -4.60 -10.31
C THR A 67 -0.20 -5.84 -10.81
N TYR A 68 -1.54 -5.81 -10.76
CA TYR A 68 -2.39 -6.91 -11.23
C TYR A 68 -2.89 -6.74 -12.67
N TYR A 69 -3.07 -5.50 -13.12
CA TYR A 69 -3.67 -5.14 -14.41
C TYR A 69 -2.88 -5.68 -15.61
N ASN A 70 -1.57 -5.47 -15.63
CA ASN A 70 -0.71 -5.91 -16.74
C ASN A 70 -0.56 -7.44 -16.86
N LYS A 71 -1.15 -8.20 -15.93
CA LYS A 71 -1.12 -9.66 -15.93
C LYS A 71 -2.45 -10.24 -16.39
N LEU A 72 -2.87 -9.79 -17.57
CA LEU A 72 -4.14 -10.02 -18.29
C LEU A 72 -4.66 -11.48 -18.37
N SER A 73 -3.93 -12.47 -17.85
CA SER A 73 -4.29 -13.90 -17.86
C SER A 73 -4.80 -14.43 -16.51
N TYR A 74 -4.76 -13.67 -15.41
CA TYR A 74 -5.14 -14.18 -14.10
C TYR A 74 -6.58 -13.83 -13.70
N LYS A 75 -7.31 -14.88 -13.31
CA LYS A 75 -8.59 -14.80 -12.60
C LYS A 75 -8.30 -14.59 -11.11
N ILE A 76 -8.41 -13.36 -10.61
CA ILE A 76 -8.35 -13.11 -9.16
C ILE A 76 -9.79 -13.23 -8.64
N ASP A 77 -10.02 -14.16 -7.72
CA ASP A 77 -11.27 -14.26 -6.97
C ASP A 77 -11.27 -13.18 -5.88
N LEU A 78 -12.15 -12.18 -6.01
CA LEU A 78 -12.35 -11.12 -5.03
C LEU A 78 -13.63 -11.40 -4.26
N ARG A 79 -13.50 -11.57 -2.95
CA ARG A 79 -14.62 -11.90 -2.07
C ARG A 79 -14.97 -10.74 -1.16
N LYS A 80 -16.16 -10.17 -1.40
CA LYS A 80 -17.09 -9.41 -0.51
C LYS A 80 -18.02 -8.54 -1.38
N ASN A 81 -19.27 -8.31 -0.95
CA ASN A 81 -20.32 -7.66 -1.74
C ASN A 81 -20.13 -6.13 -1.86
N PHE A 82 -19.08 -5.68 -2.56
CA PHE A 82 -18.80 -4.26 -2.85
C PHE A 82 -19.14 -3.87 -4.28
N LYS A 83 -20.25 -4.41 -4.80
CA LYS A 83 -20.64 -4.32 -6.22
C LYS A 83 -20.62 -2.89 -6.78
N GLU A 84 -20.95 -1.88 -5.96
CA GLU A 84 -20.92 -0.46 -6.35
C GLU A 84 -19.50 0.12 -6.47
N GLN A 85 -18.53 -0.40 -5.71
CA GLN A 85 -17.13 0.06 -5.69
C GLN A 85 -16.30 -0.54 -6.83
N PHE A 86 -16.78 -1.62 -7.45
CA PHE A 86 -16.11 -2.31 -8.55
C PHE A 86 -16.25 -1.61 -9.91
N ASN A 87 -17.26 -0.75 -10.09
CA ASN A 87 -17.44 -0.02 -11.34
C ASN A 87 -16.30 0.97 -11.63
N PHE A 88 -15.48 1.33 -10.64
CA PHE A 88 -14.28 2.13 -10.86
C PHE A 88 -13.12 1.31 -11.45
N ILE A 89 -13.15 -0.02 -11.36
CA ILE A 89 -12.12 -0.95 -11.85
C ILE A 89 -12.67 -1.87 -12.95
N GLU A 90 -13.34 -1.33 -13.97
CA GLU A 90 -13.88 -2.08 -15.13
C GLU A 90 -12.84 -2.85 -15.98
N LEU A 91 -11.61 -3.04 -15.49
CA LEU A 91 -10.45 -3.40 -16.28
C LEU A 91 -9.75 -4.69 -15.83
N VAL A 92 -10.22 -5.36 -14.78
CA VAL A 92 -9.73 -6.69 -14.37
C VAL A 92 -10.92 -7.65 -14.20
N ASN A 93 -10.85 -8.81 -14.84
CA ASN A 93 -11.87 -9.85 -14.79
C ASN A 93 -11.83 -10.59 -13.44
N PHE A 94 -12.31 -9.91 -12.40
CA PHE A 94 -12.47 -10.48 -11.06
C PHE A 94 -13.70 -11.39 -11.06
N ASN A 95 -13.51 -12.70 -10.84
CA ASN A 95 -14.63 -13.66 -10.87
C ASN A 95 -15.44 -13.65 -9.57
N ASN A 96 -16.73 -13.98 -9.75
CA ASN A 96 -17.78 -14.36 -8.79
C ASN A 96 -17.46 -14.39 -7.29
N LEU A 97 -18.29 -13.67 -6.55
CA LEU A 97 -18.50 -13.78 -5.11
C LEU A 97 -19.10 -15.15 -4.75
N LEU A 98 -18.37 -15.97 -3.98
CA LEU A 98 -18.88 -17.21 -3.40
C LEU A 98 -18.71 -17.17 -1.88
N SER A 99 -19.70 -17.65 -1.13
CA SER A 99 -19.69 -17.64 0.35
C SER A 99 -18.80 -18.72 0.99
N ASN A 100 -18.16 -19.59 0.19
CA ASN A 100 -17.21 -20.61 0.66
C ASN A 100 -16.14 -20.84 -0.42
N TYR A 101 -14.85 -20.59 -0.14
CA TYR A 101 -13.78 -20.78 -1.13
C TYR A 101 -13.25 -22.19 -0.98
N LYS A 102 -13.16 -22.95 -2.08
CA LYS A 102 -12.50 -24.24 -2.06
C LYS A 102 -11.73 -24.45 -3.34
N ASP A 103 -10.47 -24.85 -3.20
CA ASP A 103 -9.67 -25.40 -4.28
C ASP A 103 -8.95 -26.67 -3.84
N ASP A 104 -8.02 -27.16 -4.66
CA ASP A 104 -7.26 -28.38 -4.38
C ASP A 104 -6.38 -28.29 -3.12
N PHE A 105 -6.18 -27.09 -2.57
CA PHE A 105 -5.25 -26.85 -1.47
C PHE A 105 -5.96 -26.43 -0.19
N ILE A 106 -6.93 -25.51 -0.27
CA ILE A 106 -7.58 -24.93 0.91
C ILE A 106 -9.10 -24.83 0.75
N ASN A 107 -9.78 -24.82 1.89
CA ASN A 107 -11.16 -24.40 2.05
C ASN A 107 -11.19 -23.22 3.03
N VAL A 108 -11.78 -22.09 2.64
CA VAL A 108 -11.90 -20.89 3.48
C VAL A 108 -13.36 -20.66 3.82
N SER A 109 -13.64 -20.64 5.12
CA SER A 109 -14.92 -20.23 5.69
C SER A 109 -14.81 -18.79 6.19
N GLU A 110 -15.78 -17.96 5.79
CA GLU A 110 -15.89 -16.56 6.18
C GLU A 110 -16.85 -16.42 7.37
N ILE A 111 -16.41 -15.75 8.43
CA ILE A 111 -17.21 -15.52 9.64
C ILE A 111 -17.34 -14.01 9.83
N GLU A 112 -18.50 -13.46 9.46
CA GLU A 112 -18.76 -12.02 9.51
C GLU A 112 -19.26 -11.59 10.90
N ILE A 113 -18.57 -10.61 11.49
CA ILE A 113 -18.91 -10.00 12.78
C ILE A 113 -18.87 -8.49 12.61
N ASP A 114 -20.02 -7.83 12.80
CA ASP A 114 -20.17 -6.37 12.74
C ASP A 114 -19.53 -5.71 11.48
N GLY A 115 -19.72 -6.35 10.32
CA GLY A 115 -19.21 -5.88 9.03
C GLY A 115 -17.72 -6.17 8.78
N VAL A 116 -17.04 -6.82 9.72
CA VAL A 116 -15.66 -7.31 9.60
C VAL A 116 -15.66 -8.82 9.39
N THR A 117 -14.98 -9.29 8.35
CA THR A 117 -14.90 -10.71 8.01
C THR A 117 -13.64 -11.33 8.59
N ASN A 118 -13.81 -12.43 9.33
CA ASN A 118 -12.76 -13.31 9.83
C ASN A 118 -12.66 -14.55 8.94
N TYR A 119 -11.51 -15.23 8.93
CA TYR A 119 -11.27 -16.35 8.01
C TYR A 119 -10.79 -17.60 8.73
N LEU A 120 -11.54 -18.68 8.64
CA LEU A 120 -11.10 -20.01 9.01
C LEU A 120 -10.62 -20.74 7.76
N ILE A 121 -9.32 -21.05 7.72
CA ILE A 121 -8.64 -21.70 6.61
C ILE A 121 -8.39 -23.16 7.00
N LYS A 122 -9.03 -24.06 6.27
CA LYS A 122 -8.84 -25.51 6.38
C LYS A 122 -8.01 -26.01 5.21
N PHE A 123 -7.00 -26.81 5.49
CA PHE A 123 -6.17 -27.40 4.45
C PHE A 123 -6.77 -28.73 3.98
N GLN A 124 -6.69 -29.02 2.68
CA GLN A 124 -6.98 -30.37 2.20
C GLN A 124 -5.91 -31.34 2.73
N SER A 125 -6.33 -32.50 3.20
CA SER A 125 -5.41 -33.55 3.65
C SER A 125 -4.51 -33.99 2.49
N TYR A 126 -3.22 -34.16 2.76
CA TYR A 126 -2.29 -34.67 1.75
C TYR A 126 -2.28 -36.20 1.82
N PRO A 127 -2.56 -36.90 0.71
CA PRO A 127 -2.53 -38.35 0.69
C PRO A 127 -1.14 -38.86 1.08
N GLY A 128 -1.11 -39.90 1.90
CA GLY A 128 0.13 -40.62 2.22
C GLY A 128 0.85 -41.10 0.96
N LYS A 129 2.18 -41.17 1.03
CA LYS A 129 2.99 -41.68 -0.09
C LYS A 129 2.98 -43.20 -0.09
N LEU A 130 3.05 -43.79 -1.28
CA LEU A 130 3.31 -45.21 -1.44
C LEU A 130 4.73 -45.53 -0.97
N LEU A 131 4.84 -46.45 -0.02
CA LEU A 131 6.07 -46.95 0.56
C LEU A 131 6.64 -48.06 -0.32
N VAL A 132 7.18 -47.68 -1.48
CA VAL A 132 7.67 -48.62 -2.51
C VAL A 132 8.67 -49.62 -1.93
N ASP A 133 9.53 -49.19 -1.01
CA ASP A 133 10.54 -50.06 -0.38
C ASP A 133 9.95 -51.13 0.54
N LYS A 134 8.71 -50.95 1.01
CA LYS A 134 7.98 -51.95 1.80
C LYS A 134 7.20 -52.93 0.94
N ILE A 135 7.01 -52.65 -0.36
CA ILE A 135 6.27 -53.53 -1.25
C ILE A 135 7.12 -54.77 -1.56
N PRO A 136 6.62 -55.99 -1.31
CA PRO A 136 7.35 -57.22 -1.62
C PRO A 136 7.75 -57.29 -3.10
N LYS A 137 8.98 -57.72 -3.38
CA LYS A 137 9.55 -57.71 -4.74
C LYS A 137 8.79 -58.60 -5.71
N GLU A 138 8.11 -59.62 -5.20
CA GLU A 138 7.25 -60.53 -5.96
C GLU A 138 5.97 -59.85 -6.48
N LEU A 139 5.50 -58.75 -5.88
CA LEU A 139 4.25 -58.11 -6.29
C LEU A 139 4.48 -57.24 -7.55
N PRO A 140 3.80 -57.54 -8.69
CA PRO A 140 4.01 -56.81 -9.92
C PRO A 140 3.62 -55.32 -9.82
N LYS A 141 4.38 -54.45 -10.51
CA LYS A 141 4.17 -52.99 -10.51
C LYS A 141 2.79 -52.55 -10.99
N VAL A 142 2.07 -53.38 -11.75
CA VAL A 142 0.70 -53.09 -12.21
C VAL A 142 -0.25 -52.79 -11.05
N TYR A 143 0.00 -53.38 -9.88
CA TYR A 143 -0.83 -53.22 -8.68
C TYR A 143 -0.48 -51.98 -7.84
N TYR A 144 0.60 -51.25 -8.15
CA TYR A 144 1.09 -50.16 -7.30
C TYR A 144 0.12 -48.98 -7.24
N ASN A 145 -0.63 -48.71 -8.32
CA ASN A 145 -1.66 -47.66 -8.28
C ASN A 145 -2.82 -48.02 -7.36
N GLN A 146 -3.20 -49.30 -7.30
CA GLN A 146 -4.25 -49.78 -6.39
C GLN A 146 -3.80 -49.66 -4.94
N LEU A 147 -2.58 -50.16 -4.64
CA LEU A 147 -1.99 -49.98 -3.31
C LEU A 147 -1.87 -48.50 -2.93
N LYS A 148 -1.47 -47.61 -3.87
CA LYS A 148 -1.39 -46.16 -3.63
C LYS A 148 -2.73 -45.54 -3.26
N ASN A 149 -3.83 -46.09 -3.78
CA ASN A 149 -5.19 -45.69 -3.44
C ASN A 149 -5.71 -46.38 -2.15
N ARG A 150 -4.85 -47.13 -1.45
CA ARG A 150 -5.19 -48.00 -0.31
C ARG A 150 -6.19 -49.10 -0.63
N GLU A 151 -6.22 -49.54 -1.88
CA GLU A 151 -7.00 -50.71 -2.28
C GLU A 151 -6.22 -51.99 -1.96
N ASP A 152 -6.92 -53.00 -1.45
CA ASP A 152 -6.35 -54.32 -1.20
C ASP A 152 -6.16 -55.08 -2.52
N VAL A 153 -5.04 -55.79 -2.63
CA VAL A 153 -4.67 -56.53 -3.84
C VAL A 153 -4.48 -57.99 -3.50
N GLU A 154 -5.08 -58.88 -4.29
CA GLU A 154 -4.79 -60.32 -4.23
C GLU A 154 -3.84 -60.71 -5.37
N TYR A 155 -2.72 -61.34 -5.03
CA TYR A 155 -1.76 -61.88 -5.99
C TYR A 155 -1.16 -63.18 -5.47
N GLU A 156 -1.17 -64.23 -6.31
CA GLU A 156 -0.70 -65.58 -5.97
C GLU A 156 -1.27 -66.13 -4.64
N LYS A 157 -2.58 -65.93 -4.41
CA LYS A 157 -3.30 -66.35 -3.19
C LYS A 157 -2.83 -65.65 -1.90
N LYS A 158 -2.05 -64.57 -2.00
CA LYS A 158 -1.73 -63.66 -0.89
C LYS A 158 -2.51 -62.36 -1.05
N ILE A 159 -3.03 -61.85 0.07
CA ILE A 159 -3.67 -60.53 0.13
C ILE A 159 -2.64 -59.52 0.63
N TYR A 160 -2.51 -58.42 -0.09
CA TYR A 160 -1.67 -57.28 0.23
C TYR A 160 -2.60 -56.12 0.60
N TYR A 161 -2.66 -55.78 1.89
CA TYR A 161 -3.54 -54.72 2.36
C TYR A 161 -2.98 -53.34 1.97
N GLY A 162 -3.77 -52.56 1.23
CA GLY A 162 -3.30 -51.26 0.71
C GLY A 162 -2.84 -50.30 1.81
N SER A 163 -3.46 -50.37 2.99
CA SER A 163 -3.10 -49.57 4.16
C SER A 163 -1.67 -49.78 4.67
N ASP A 164 -1.09 -50.96 4.45
CA ASP A 164 0.24 -51.31 4.98
C ASP A 164 1.37 -50.70 4.15
N TYR A 165 1.06 -50.33 2.91
CA TYR A 165 2.03 -49.84 1.92
C TYR A 165 1.90 -48.34 1.65
N VAL A 166 1.05 -47.61 2.38
CA VAL A 166 0.88 -46.17 2.23
C VAL A 166 1.06 -45.50 3.59
N ASP A 167 1.80 -44.39 3.62
CA ASP A 167 1.87 -43.57 4.83
C ASP A 167 0.49 -43.07 5.28
N LYS A 168 0.39 -42.62 6.53
CA LYS A 168 -0.80 -41.90 7.00
C LYS A 168 -0.98 -40.61 6.21
N ASP A 169 -2.24 -40.19 6.05
CA ASP A 169 -2.51 -38.88 5.49
C ASP A 169 -1.97 -37.79 6.42
N ILE A 170 -1.46 -36.73 5.80
CA ILE A 170 -0.94 -35.58 6.54
C ILE A 170 -2.09 -34.60 6.68
N ASN A 171 -2.54 -34.43 7.93
CA ASN A 171 -3.52 -33.42 8.31
C ASN A 171 -2.77 -32.18 8.82
N ILE A 172 -3.01 -31.06 8.16
CA ILE A 172 -2.41 -29.78 8.53
C ILE A 172 -3.37 -29.06 9.48
N GLN A 173 -2.80 -28.38 10.48
CA GLN A 173 -3.55 -27.56 11.44
C GLN A 173 -4.33 -26.46 10.71
N ASP A 174 -5.59 -26.26 11.09
CA ASP A 174 -6.41 -25.16 10.59
C ASP A 174 -5.85 -23.81 11.08
N ILE A 175 -6.07 -22.76 10.29
CA ILE A 175 -5.66 -21.40 10.64
C ILE A 175 -6.91 -20.53 10.81
N LEU A 176 -7.01 -19.78 11.89
CA LEU A 176 -8.01 -18.74 12.09
C LEU A 176 -7.35 -17.36 12.06
N LEU A 177 -7.76 -16.52 11.09
CA LEU A 177 -7.40 -15.11 11.01
C LEU A 177 -8.53 -14.26 11.57
N VAL A 178 -8.28 -13.51 12.64
CA VAL A 178 -9.32 -12.74 13.33
C VAL A 178 -9.05 -11.24 13.22
N TYR A 179 -9.91 -10.55 12.48
CA TYR A 179 -9.88 -9.11 12.23
C TYR A 179 -10.87 -8.32 13.08
N SER A 180 -11.97 -8.95 13.54
CA SER A 180 -12.99 -8.27 14.34
C SER A 180 -12.48 -7.92 15.76
N ASN A 181 -13.07 -6.88 16.35
CA ASN A 181 -12.75 -6.43 17.71
C ASN A 181 -13.80 -6.85 18.74
N ASP A 182 -15.01 -7.17 18.30
CA ASP A 182 -16.17 -7.42 19.14
C ASP A 182 -16.75 -8.82 18.91
N LYS A 183 -17.67 -9.23 19.80
CA LYS A 183 -18.44 -10.49 19.76
C LYS A 183 -17.60 -11.75 19.48
N LEU A 184 -16.37 -11.77 19.98
CA LEU A 184 -15.39 -12.85 19.75
C LEU A 184 -15.83 -14.24 20.23
N ASN A 185 -16.84 -14.31 21.11
CA ASN A 185 -17.45 -15.59 21.51
C ASN A 185 -18.07 -16.34 20.33
N GLU A 186 -18.55 -15.65 19.29
CA GLU A 186 -19.11 -16.26 18.07
C GLU A 186 -18.07 -17.08 17.30
N LEU A 187 -16.77 -16.85 17.53
CA LEU A 187 -15.69 -17.58 16.88
C LEU A 187 -15.35 -18.91 17.58
N LYS A 188 -15.74 -19.10 18.84
CA LYS A 188 -15.35 -20.28 19.63
C LYS A 188 -15.87 -21.59 19.04
N ASP A 189 -17.08 -21.58 18.49
CA ASP A 189 -17.72 -22.76 17.90
C ASP A 189 -17.03 -23.24 16.62
N HIS A 190 -16.17 -22.40 16.04
CA HIS A 190 -15.40 -22.69 14.84
C HIS A 190 -13.97 -23.20 15.12
N ILE A 191 -13.54 -23.16 16.39
CA ILE A 191 -12.16 -23.45 16.81
C ILE A 191 -12.09 -24.87 17.36
N THR A 192 -11.05 -25.59 16.96
CA THR A 192 -10.68 -26.88 17.56
C THR A 192 -9.38 -26.73 18.35
N SER A 193 -9.02 -27.72 19.16
CA SER A 193 -7.77 -27.69 19.93
C SER A 193 -6.50 -27.66 19.08
N SER A 194 -6.58 -27.92 17.77
CA SER A 194 -5.46 -27.87 16.83
C SER A 194 -5.45 -26.62 15.94
N THR A 195 -6.41 -25.71 16.11
CA THR A 195 -6.53 -24.49 15.30
C THR A 195 -5.53 -23.44 15.76
N LYS A 196 -4.70 -22.96 14.83
CA LYS A 196 -3.73 -21.89 15.08
C LYS A 196 -4.38 -20.53 14.84
N ILE A 197 -4.33 -19.64 15.83
CA ILE A 197 -5.06 -18.36 15.82
C ILE A 197 -4.08 -17.22 15.60
N PHE A 198 -4.30 -16.41 14.56
CA PHE A 198 -3.57 -15.16 14.34
C PHE A 198 -4.47 -13.97 14.65
N ALA A 199 -4.16 -13.32 15.77
CA ALA A 199 -4.87 -12.16 16.28
C ALA A 199 -4.37 -10.88 15.60
N MET A 200 -5.25 -10.22 14.86
CA MET A 200 -4.92 -8.96 14.17
C MET A 200 -5.05 -7.73 15.08
N ASN A 201 -5.42 -7.90 16.33
CA ASN A 201 -5.48 -6.83 17.32
C ASN A 201 -5.30 -7.39 18.74
N GLU A 202 -4.95 -6.53 19.68
CA GLU A 202 -4.71 -6.93 21.06
C GLU A 202 -5.94 -7.48 21.78
N LEU A 203 -7.15 -7.02 21.44
CA LEU A 203 -8.38 -7.46 22.09
C LEU A 203 -8.62 -8.95 21.81
N VAL A 204 -8.43 -9.36 20.55
CA VAL A 204 -8.47 -10.76 20.14
C VAL A 204 -7.41 -11.56 20.86
N TYR A 205 -6.18 -11.08 20.88
CA TYR A 205 -5.09 -11.80 21.55
C TYR A 205 -5.42 -12.01 23.03
N LYS A 206 -5.82 -10.97 23.76
CA LYS A 206 -6.23 -11.08 25.18
C LYS A 206 -7.39 -12.04 25.38
N PHE A 207 -8.35 -12.09 24.45
CA PHE A 207 -9.49 -13.00 24.52
C PHE A 207 -9.09 -14.47 24.32
N PHE A 208 -8.16 -14.75 23.41
CA PHE A 208 -7.70 -16.11 23.09
C PHE A 208 -6.40 -16.51 23.81
N ASN A 209 -5.79 -15.64 24.62
CA ASN A 209 -4.48 -15.87 25.24
C ASN A 209 -4.45 -17.08 26.20
N ASN A 210 -5.61 -17.59 26.60
CA ASN A 210 -5.71 -18.85 27.33
C ASN A 210 -5.48 -20.10 26.45
N SER A 211 -5.16 -19.93 25.16
CA SER A 211 -4.79 -21.00 24.23
C SER A 211 -3.31 -20.87 23.85
N ASP A 212 -2.56 -21.97 23.92
CA ASP A 212 -1.12 -22.01 23.62
C ASP A 212 -0.78 -21.72 22.14
N ASP A 213 -1.80 -21.59 21.28
CA ASP A 213 -1.69 -21.46 19.82
C ASP A 213 -2.24 -20.14 19.26
N CYS A 214 -2.34 -19.10 20.10
CA CYS A 214 -2.69 -17.75 19.68
C CYS A 214 -1.47 -16.84 19.55
N TYR A 215 -1.36 -16.11 18.44
CA TYR A 215 -0.27 -15.17 18.19
C TYR A 215 -0.79 -13.79 17.81
N LEU A 216 -0.24 -12.76 18.47
CA LEU A 216 -0.53 -11.37 18.14
C LEU A 216 0.36 -10.91 16.99
N ILE A 217 -0.29 -10.38 15.95
CA ILE A 217 0.40 -9.65 14.89
C ILE A 217 0.65 -8.22 15.39
N GLY A 218 1.93 -7.83 15.48
CA GLY A 218 2.35 -6.51 15.92
C GLY A 218 2.04 -5.42 14.89
N ASP A 219 1.85 -4.20 15.36
CA ASP A 219 1.70 -3.05 14.47
C ASP A 219 3.05 -2.70 13.82
N TYR A 220 2.99 -2.09 12.64
CA TYR A 220 4.18 -1.72 11.89
C TYR A 220 5.10 -0.79 12.68
N LEU A 221 6.35 -1.19 12.83
CA LEU A 221 7.42 -0.34 13.35
C LEU A 221 8.12 0.26 12.12
N PRO A 222 7.96 1.57 11.81
CA PRO A 222 8.65 2.16 10.68
C PRO A 222 10.15 2.07 10.96
N LEU A 223 10.97 1.63 10.02
CA LEU A 223 11.32 2.42 8.85
C LEU A 223 11.54 1.50 7.65
N PHE A 224 11.22 2.00 6.45
CA PHE A 224 11.80 1.43 5.23
C PHE A 224 13.31 1.63 5.36
N MET A 225 14.07 0.60 5.75
CA MET A 225 15.48 0.76 6.11
C MET A 225 16.29 1.48 5.04
N ASN A 226 16.04 1.13 3.78
CA ASN A 226 16.66 1.78 2.63
C ASN A 226 16.31 3.28 2.59
N PHE A 227 15.04 3.63 2.79
CA PHE A 227 14.61 5.02 2.85
C PHE A 227 15.25 5.79 4.03
N TYR A 228 15.34 5.21 5.23
CA TYR A 228 15.99 5.89 6.36
C TYR A 228 17.47 6.17 6.09
N ASN A 229 18.18 5.18 5.55
CA ASN A 229 19.58 5.33 5.18
C ASN A 229 19.77 6.36 4.06
N ASP A 230 18.89 6.36 3.06
CA ASP A 230 18.88 7.37 2.00
C ASP A 230 18.68 8.78 2.60
N GLN A 231 17.75 8.94 3.54
CA GLN A 231 17.53 10.23 4.23
C GLN A 231 18.74 10.66 5.06
N ILE A 232 19.43 9.74 5.75
CA ILE A 232 20.68 10.06 6.46
C ILE A 232 21.72 10.60 5.48
N ASN A 233 21.90 9.94 4.33
CA ASN A 233 22.88 10.35 3.33
C ASN A 233 22.52 11.72 2.74
N LEU A 234 21.25 11.95 2.41
CA LEU A 234 20.77 13.23 1.92
C LEU A 234 20.91 14.36 2.97
N ASN A 235 20.68 14.06 4.24
CA ASN A 235 20.84 15.01 5.34
C ASN A 235 22.30 15.49 5.49
N GLN A 236 23.30 14.69 5.09
CA GLN A 236 24.70 15.11 5.03
C GLN A 236 24.98 16.16 3.94
N ILE A 237 24.15 16.20 2.90
CA ILE A 237 24.24 17.17 1.81
C ILE A 237 23.47 18.45 2.18
N ASN A 238 22.23 18.31 2.67
CA ASN A 238 21.37 19.42 3.06
C ASN A 238 20.47 19.03 4.24
N GLN A 239 20.37 19.86 5.26
CA GLN A 239 19.55 19.58 6.46
C GLN A 239 18.03 19.61 6.21
N ASN A 240 17.58 19.94 5.00
CA ASN A 240 16.18 19.96 4.59
C ASN A 240 15.57 18.56 4.37
N TYR A 241 16.33 17.48 4.54
CA TYR A 241 15.82 16.10 4.42
C TYR A 241 15.53 15.54 5.82
N LEU A 242 14.25 15.45 6.17
CA LEU A 242 13.83 15.05 7.51
C LEU A 242 14.01 13.56 7.74
N LEU A 243 14.46 13.23 8.95
CA LEU A 243 14.45 11.87 9.46
C LEU A 243 13.04 11.56 10.00
N PRO A 244 12.45 10.42 9.65
CA PRO A 244 11.15 10.05 10.19
C PRO A 244 11.21 9.77 11.69
N SER A 245 10.09 9.96 12.37
CA SER A 245 9.93 9.65 13.78
C SER A 245 9.94 8.13 13.99
N TYR A 246 10.64 7.69 15.03
CA TYR A 246 10.72 6.29 15.41
C TYR A 246 10.27 6.10 16.85
N ARG A 247 9.24 5.27 17.06
CA ARG A 247 8.85 4.80 18.39
C ARG A 247 9.16 3.32 18.52
N ASN A 248 10.02 2.97 19.46
CA ASN A 248 10.37 1.58 19.75
C ASN A 248 9.30 0.90 20.61
N ASN A 249 8.30 0.31 19.96
CA ASN A 249 7.28 -0.54 20.59
C ASN A 249 7.50 -2.03 20.27
N TYR A 250 8.75 -2.44 20.03
CA TYR A 250 9.06 -3.82 19.71
C TYR A 250 8.83 -4.76 20.90
N ASN A 251 8.08 -5.83 20.67
CA ASN A 251 7.86 -6.93 21.61
C ASN A 251 8.27 -8.25 20.96
N GLU A 252 9.18 -8.99 21.60
CA GLU A 252 9.71 -10.26 21.06
C GLU A 252 8.62 -11.32 20.81
N GLU A 253 7.53 -11.28 21.59
CA GLU A 253 6.40 -12.22 21.51
C GLU A 253 5.50 -11.97 20.30
N PHE A 254 5.56 -10.78 19.68
CA PHE A 254 4.69 -10.41 18.57
C PHE A 254 5.26 -10.87 17.23
N ILE A 255 4.38 -11.05 16.24
CA ILE A 255 4.77 -11.34 14.87
C ILE A 255 4.82 -10.04 14.08
N TYR A 256 5.94 -9.78 13.42
CA TYR A 256 6.13 -8.57 12.60
C TYR A 256 6.26 -8.89 11.12
N PRO A 257 6.08 -7.89 10.24
CA PRO A 257 6.35 -8.06 8.83
C PRO A 257 7.76 -8.62 8.58
N GLY A 258 7.86 -9.58 7.67
CA GLY A 258 9.08 -10.33 7.40
C GLY A 258 9.17 -11.66 8.14
N ASP A 259 8.59 -11.78 9.34
CA ASP A 259 8.50 -13.06 10.07
C ASP A 259 7.66 -14.08 9.28
N GLU A 260 7.94 -15.36 9.48
CA GLU A 260 7.26 -16.44 8.75
C GLU A 260 6.93 -17.64 9.64
N PHE A 261 5.79 -18.27 9.38
CA PHE A 261 5.50 -19.63 9.81
C PHE A 261 5.68 -20.57 8.64
N VAL A 262 6.46 -21.63 8.82
CA VAL A 262 6.68 -22.66 7.80
C VAL A 262 6.18 -23.98 8.32
N TYR A 263 5.35 -24.66 7.53
CA TYR A 263 4.89 -25.99 7.90
C TYR A 263 6.00 -27.03 7.68
N ASN A 264 6.29 -27.76 8.74
CA ASN A 264 7.17 -28.90 8.76
C ASN A 264 6.35 -30.18 9.00
N LEU A 265 6.68 -31.26 8.30
CA LEU A 265 5.92 -32.52 8.38
C LEU A 265 5.90 -33.12 9.79
N ASP A 266 7.00 -33.01 10.54
CA ASP A 266 7.15 -33.63 11.85
C ASP A 266 6.71 -32.70 12.99
N LYS A 267 6.84 -31.39 12.79
CA LYS A 267 6.63 -30.37 13.84
C LYS A 267 5.39 -29.50 13.65
N GLY A 268 4.66 -29.64 12.55
CA GLY A 268 3.59 -28.71 12.18
C GLY A 268 4.14 -27.32 11.82
N PHE A 269 3.39 -26.26 12.09
CA PHE A 269 3.85 -24.89 11.83
C PHE A 269 4.96 -24.47 12.79
N VAL A 270 6.14 -24.20 12.24
CA VAL A 270 7.30 -23.68 12.96
C VAL A 270 7.42 -22.19 12.71
N PHE A 271 7.44 -21.40 13.78
CA PHE A 271 7.70 -19.96 13.71
C PHE A 271 9.19 -19.70 13.45
N LYS A 272 9.48 -18.77 12.55
CA LYS A 272 10.82 -18.29 12.27
C LYS A 272 10.81 -16.77 12.31
N LYS A 273 11.46 -16.23 13.34
CA LYS A 273 11.73 -14.80 13.47
C LYS A 273 12.76 -14.40 12.42
N ILE A 274 12.42 -13.41 11.61
CA ILE A 274 13.29 -12.83 10.58
C ILE A 274 13.48 -11.34 10.86
N TYR A 275 12.47 -10.68 11.43
CA TYR A 275 12.59 -9.29 11.82
C TYR A 275 13.66 -9.14 12.91
N PHE A 276 14.58 -8.19 12.72
CA PHE A 276 15.58 -7.82 13.71
C PHE A 276 15.26 -6.44 14.27
N LYS A 277 15.43 -6.28 15.59
CA LYS A 277 15.31 -4.98 16.25
C LYS A 277 16.42 -4.06 15.77
N GLU A 278 16.04 -2.88 15.30
CA GLU A 278 16.98 -1.85 14.84
C GLU A 278 16.96 -0.64 15.78
N ASN A 279 18.15 -0.06 16.00
CA ASN A 279 18.33 1.08 16.91
C ASN A 279 18.29 2.39 16.11
N TYR A 280 17.13 3.02 16.04
CA TYR A 280 17.01 4.34 15.41
C TYR A 280 16.98 5.46 16.45
N LYS A 281 17.35 6.67 15.99
CA LYS A 281 17.18 7.87 16.79
C LYS A 281 15.70 8.20 16.88
N ASP A 282 15.21 8.45 18.10
CA ASP A 282 13.91 9.07 18.30
C ASP A 282 14.02 10.53 17.86
N VAL A 283 13.30 10.88 16.79
CA VAL A 283 13.26 12.21 16.20
C VAL A 283 11.84 12.73 16.34
N GLN A 284 11.69 13.90 16.95
CA GLN A 284 10.43 14.63 17.00
C GLN A 284 10.49 15.80 16.03
N ASN A 285 9.62 15.77 15.01
CA ASN A 285 9.53 16.81 14.00
C ASN A 285 8.44 17.81 14.39
N HIS A 286 8.83 18.99 14.88
CA HIS A 286 7.93 20.11 15.17
C HIS A 286 8.52 21.40 14.59
N PHE A 287 7.71 22.16 13.86
CA PHE A 287 8.15 23.35 13.16
C PHE A 287 7.18 24.50 13.40
N GLU A 288 7.69 25.65 13.87
CA GLU A 288 6.89 26.87 14.07
C GLU A 288 6.73 27.71 12.80
N LYS A 289 7.59 27.50 11.80
CA LYS A 289 7.59 28.25 10.54
C LYS A 289 6.60 27.64 9.55
N ASP A 290 6.13 28.45 8.61
CA ASP A 290 5.42 27.97 7.42
C ASP A 290 6.33 27.13 6.54
N TYR A 291 5.83 26.07 5.94
CA TYR A 291 6.64 25.18 5.09
C TYR A 291 5.85 24.46 3.99
N LEU A 292 6.59 24.03 2.97
CA LEU A 292 6.21 22.95 2.06
C LEU A 292 6.94 21.67 2.49
N LEU A 293 6.23 20.56 2.55
CA LEU A 293 6.73 19.24 2.89
C LEU A 293 6.33 18.27 1.78
N PHE A 294 7.32 17.64 1.17
CA PHE A 294 7.10 16.66 0.10
C PHE A 294 6.99 15.28 0.75
N LEU A 295 5.76 14.80 0.93
CA LEU A 295 5.47 13.50 1.55
C LEU A 295 5.78 12.35 0.58
N GLY A 296 5.64 12.62 -0.73
CA GLY A 296 5.94 11.71 -1.80
C GLY A 296 6.31 12.43 -3.10
N THR A 297 7.29 11.86 -3.81
CA THR A 297 7.97 12.54 -4.92
C THR A 297 8.09 11.71 -6.19
N GLY A 298 7.56 10.49 -6.23
CA GLY A 298 7.60 9.62 -7.41
C GLY A 298 6.29 9.58 -8.18
N GLY A 299 6.38 9.21 -9.47
CA GLY A 299 5.21 8.89 -10.29
C GLY A 299 4.94 7.38 -10.39
N SER A 300 3.75 7.03 -10.89
CA SER A 300 3.27 5.69 -11.20
C SER A 300 3.21 4.73 -10.00
N LEU A 301 4.18 3.82 -9.85
CA LEU A 301 4.19 2.80 -8.80
C LEU A 301 5.14 3.19 -7.66
N PRO A 302 4.77 3.04 -6.38
CA PRO A 302 5.68 3.30 -5.28
C PRO A 302 6.85 2.30 -5.30
N THR A 303 8.03 2.80 -4.92
CA THR A 303 9.23 1.98 -4.71
C THR A 303 9.63 1.95 -3.24
N LYS A 304 10.69 1.21 -2.91
CA LYS A 304 11.23 1.18 -1.55
C LYS A 304 11.63 2.58 -1.04
N ASN A 305 12.11 3.45 -1.94
CA ASN A 305 12.76 4.70 -1.57
C ASN A 305 11.98 5.95 -2.00
N LYS A 306 11.01 5.82 -2.92
CA LYS A 306 10.14 6.93 -3.37
C LYS A 306 8.69 6.48 -3.38
N THR A 307 7.82 7.17 -2.65
CA THR A 307 6.37 6.98 -2.73
C THR A 307 5.76 7.91 -3.77
N VAL A 308 4.48 7.71 -4.04
CA VAL A 308 3.72 8.47 -5.02
C VAL A 308 3.36 9.87 -4.52
N SER A 309 3.01 10.76 -5.44
CA SER A 309 2.89 12.21 -5.21
C SER A 309 1.99 12.62 -4.06
N SER A 310 2.56 13.39 -3.13
CA SER A 310 1.80 14.18 -2.17
C SER A 310 2.65 15.27 -1.56
N ILE A 311 2.09 16.47 -1.45
CA ILE A 311 2.76 17.65 -0.90
C ILE A 311 1.85 18.28 0.14
N LEU A 312 2.40 18.51 1.33
CA LEU A 312 1.75 19.19 2.44
C LEU A 312 2.27 20.63 2.52
N MET A 313 1.36 21.59 2.58
CA MET A 313 1.66 22.96 2.92
C MET A 313 1.13 23.28 4.30
N LYS A 314 1.99 23.78 5.18
CA LYS A 314 1.61 24.35 6.49
C LYS A 314 1.77 25.86 6.42
N LYS A 315 0.70 26.59 6.73
CA LYS A 315 0.67 28.06 6.81
C LYS A 315 -0.05 28.49 8.07
N ASP A 316 0.65 29.14 8.98
CA ASP A 316 0.19 29.41 10.34
C ASP A 316 -0.35 28.11 10.95
N GLU A 317 -1.64 28.05 11.29
CA GLU A 317 -2.28 26.81 11.74
C GLU A 317 -2.80 25.92 10.60
N ASP A 318 -3.05 26.49 9.42
CA ASP A 318 -3.71 25.81 8.31
C ASP A 318 -2.81 24.76 7.66
N CYS A 319 -3.40 23.60 7.36
CA CYS A 319 -2.80 22.55 6.57
C CYS A 319 -3.55 22.42 5.23
N MET A 320 -2.81 22.24 4.14
CA MET A 320 -3.35 21.97 2.80
C MET A 320 -2.56 20.84 2.15
N LEU A 321 -3.23 20.02 1.34
CA LEU A 321 -2.59 18.96 0.57
C LEU A 321 -2.75 19.21 -0.92
N PHE A 322 -1.65 19.05 -1.67
CA PHE A 322 -1.63 19.01 -3.13
C PHE A 322 -1.27 17.59 -3.55
N ASP A 323 -2.25 16.93 -4.17
CA ASP A 323 -2.26 15.50 -4.44
C ASP A 323 -2.10 14.62 -3.19
N VAL A 324 -2.76 13.49 -3.23
CA VAL A 324 -2.85 12.52 -2.13
C VAL A 324 -2.75 11.12 -2.73
N GLY A 325 -1.55 10.78 -3.20
CA GLY A 325 -1.22 9.43 -3.61
C GLY A 325 -1.31 8.42 -2.46
N GLU A 326 -1.26 7.13 -2.80
CA GLU A 326 -1.18 6.03 -1.83
C GLU A 326 -0.04 6.25 -0.82
N ASP A 327 -0.30 5.91 0.44
CA ASP A 327 0.63 5.97 1.58
C ASP A 327 0.82 7.37 2.19
N THR A 328 0.11 8.41 1.69
CA THR A 328 0.22 9.79 2.19
C THR A 328 -0.01 9.89 3.70
N ILE A 329 -1.08 9.28 4.22
CA ILE A 329 -1.41 9.35 5.66
C ILE A 329 -0.34 8.64 6.51
N ASN A 330 0.24 7.56 5.99
CA ASN A 330 1.28 6.82 6.67
C ASN A 330 2.60 7.57 6.65
N GLN A 331 2.89 8.35 5.59
CA GLN A 331 4.05 9.24 5.57
C GLN A 331 3.91 10.36 6.62
N ILE A 332 2.74 10.97 6.76
CA ILE A 332 2.46 11.92 7.85
C ILE A 332 2.69 11.27 9.21
N LEU A 333 2.12 10.08 9.43
CA LEU A 333 2.28 9.34 10.67
C LEU A 333 3.74 8.94 10.93
N ARG A 334 4.49 8.60 9.88
CA ARG A 334 5.91 8.27 9.96
C ARG A 334 6.75 9.49 10.33
N LEU A 335 6.38 10.68 9.87
CA LEU A 335 7.13 11.90 10.16
C LEU A 335 6.81 12.45 11.56
N TYR A 336 5.53 12.52 11.92
CA TYR A 336 5.06 13.19 13.14
C TYR A 336 4.77 12.23 14.31
N GLY A 337 4.60 10.93 14.04
CA GLY A 337 4.20 9.94 15.05
C GLY A 337 2.73 10.03 15.47
N ASN A 338 1.96 10.97 14.91
CA ASN A 338 0.51 11.11 15.06
C ASN A 338 -0.09 11.69 13.76
N LEU A 339 -1.39 11.99 13.77
CA LEU A 339 -2.13 12.57 12.63
C LEU A 339 -2.73 13.94 12.96
N ASP A 340 -2.29 14.58 14.05
CA ASP A 340 -2.93 15.78 14.59
C ASP A 340 -2.82 16.98 13.63
N ILE A 341 -1.81 16.99 12.77
CA ILE A 341 -1.69 18.00 11.70
C ILE A 341 -2.91 18.00 10.75
N LEU A 342 -3.58 16.85 10.58
CA LEU A 342 -4.77 16.73 9.74
C LEU A 342 -6.01 17.35 10.39
N ASP A 343 -6.01 17.60 11.71
CA ASP A 343 -7.12 18.28 12.38
C ASP A 343 -7.24 19.75 11.92
N ASN A 344 -6.15 20.31 11.37
CA ASN A 344 -6.12 21.64 10.78
C ASN A 344 -6.19 21.63 9.24
N LEU A 345 -6.58 20.49 8.62
CA LEU A 345 -6.68 20.37 7.17
C LEU A 345 -7.83 21.21 6.62
N LYS A 346 -7.50 22.28 5.89
CA LYS A 346 -8.45 23.21 5.28
C LYS A 346 -9.04 22.68 3.98
N PHE A 347 -8.16 22.28 3.07
CA PHE A 347 -8.56 21.68 1.81
C PHE A 347 -7.51 20.74 1.24
N ILE A 348 -7.98 19.89 0.34
CA ILE A 348 -7.16 19.05 -0.53
C ILE A 348 -7.40 19.52 -1.96
N PHE A 349 -6.34 19.70 -2.74
CA PHE A 349 -6.42 19.87 -4.19
C PHE A 349 -5.86 18.62 -4.87
N ILE A 350 -6.62 18.05 -5.80
CA ILE A 350 -6.19 16.94 -6.65
C ILE A 350 -6.09 17.44 -8.09
N SER A 351 -4.90 17.27 -8.67
CA SER A 351 -4.56 17.74 -10.00
C SER A 351 -5.32 17.01 -11.12
N HIS A 352 -5.47 15.68 -11.00
CA HIS A 352 -6.15 14.81 -11.96
C HIS A 352 -6.42 13.39 -11.42
N SER A 353 -7.13 12.56 -12.19
CA SER A 353 -7.60 11.23 -11.74
C SER A 353 -6.62 10.06 -11.86
N HIS A 354 -5.33 10.29 -12.11
CA HIS A 354 -4.38 9.17 -12.08
C HIS A 354 -4.15 8.65 -10.65
N ALA A 355 -3.93 7.35 -10.54
CA ALA A 355 -3.94 6.62 -9.28
C ALA A 355 -2.89 7.14 -8.28
N ASP A 356 -1.70 7.43 -8.76
CA ASP A 356 -0.57 7.97 -8.02
C ASP A 356 -0.80 9.37 -7.42
N HIS A 357 -1.89 10.06 -7.78
CA HIS A 357 -2.23 11.38 -7.27
C HIS A 357 -3.43 11.41 -6.32
N MET A 358 -4.23 10.34 -6.26
CA MET A 358 -5.53 10.40 -5.56
C MET A 358 -5.85 9.21 -4.66
N LEU A 359 -5.16 8.08 -4.78
CA LEU A 359 -5.59 6.85 -4.09
C LEU A 359 -5.59 6.97 -2.56
N GLY A 360 -4.73 7.80 -1.97
CA GLY A 360 -4.67 8.01 -0.53
C GLY A 360 -5.85 8.79 0.06
N LEU A 361 -6.70 9.40 -0.77
CA LEU A 361 -7.94 10.06 -0.32
C LEU A 361 -8.83 9.13 0.51
N CYS A 362 -8.85 7.83 0.20
CA CYS A 362 -9.68 6.87 0.94
C CYS A 362 -9.37 6.86 2.45
N SER A 363 -8.09 6.96 2.81
CA SER A 363 -7.66 6.92 4.20
C SER A 363 -7.80 8.26 4.89
N ILE A 364 -7.59 9.37 4.17
CA ILE A 364 -7.86 10.70 4.72
C ILE A 364 -9.36 10.85 5.00
N LEU A 365 -10.24 10.49 4.05
CA LEU A 365 -11.69 10.53 4.24
C LEU A 365 -12.14 9.65 5.41
N ARG A 366 -11.57 8.45 5.55
CA ARG A 366 -11.82 7.57 6.71
C ARG A 366 -11.40 8.25 8.02
N HIS A 367 -10.22 8.86 8.06
CA HIS A 367 -9.71 9.54 9.25
C HIS A 367 -10.59 10.72 9.67
N VAL A 368 -10.89 11.61 8.74
CA VAL A 368 -11.74 12.80 8.94
C VAL A 368 -13.16 12.39 9.37
N SER A 369 -13.73 11.35 8.74
CA SER A 369 -15.06 10.84 9.09
C SER A 369 -15.10 10.29 10.52
N HIS A 370 -14.07 9.60 10.99
CA HIS A 370 -14.01 9.09 12.37
C HIS A 370 -13.95 10.22 13.41
N ARG A 371 -13.52 11.42 13.01
CA ARG A 371 -13.46 12.61 13.87
C ARG A 371 -14.67 13.53 13.75
N ASN A 372 -15.70 13.15 12.98
CA ASN A 372 -16.85 14.00 12.66
C ASN A 372 -16.47 15.38 12.07
N GLN A 373 -15.31 15.46 11.41
CA GLN A 373 -14.87 16.64 10.68
C GLN A 373 -15.38 16.56 9.23
N SER A 374 -15.38 17.68 8.52
CA SER A 374 -15.64 17.72 7.08
C SER A 374 -14.53 18.53 6.42
N ILE A 375 -14.01 18.03 5.30
CA ILE A 375 -12.94 18.68 4.54
C ILE A 375 -13.45 19.17 3.19
N THR A 376 -12.79 20.21 2.66
CA THR A 376 -13.04 20.67 1.30
C THR A 376 -12.07 19.97 0.33
N ILE A 377 -12.59 19.42 -0.76
CA ILE A 377 -11.78 18.80 -1.81
C ILE A 377 -12.02 19.55 -3.12
N PHE A 378 -10.94 20.00 -3.74
CA PHE A 378 -10.91 20.56 -5.08
C PHE A 378 -10.42 19.50 -6.07
N GLY A 379 -11.16 19.29 -7.15
CA GLY A 379 -10.78 18.32 -8.17
C GLY A 379 -11.82 18.18 -9.29
N SER A 380 -11.69 17.12 -10.09
CA SER A 380 -12.62 16.80 -11.18
C SER A 380 -13.80 15.94 -10.72
N GLU A 381 -14.80 15.76 -11.58
CA GLU A 381 -15.91 14.84 -11.33
C GLU A 381 -15.46 13.39 -11.08
N LYS A 382 -14.37 12.94 -11.73
CA LYS A 382 -13.81 11.60 -11.50
C LYS A 382 -13.28 11.45 -10.07
N ILE A 383 -12.66 12.50 -9.52
CA ILE A 383 -12.22 12.52 -8.12
C ILE A 383 -13.41 12.44 -7.17
N ARG A 384 -14.49 13.20 -7.45
CA ARG A 384 -15.73 13.15 -6.65
C ARG A 384 -16.33 11.75 -6.62
N GLN A 385 -16.38 11.09 -7.78
CA GLN A 385 -16.87 9.70 -7.89
C GLN A 385 -16.02 8.73 -7.05
N TYR A 386 -14.69 8.89 -7.03
CA TYR A 386 -13.81 8.09 -6.17
C TYR A 386 -14.07 8.35 -4.68
N CYS A 387 -14.18 9.62 -4.26
CA CYS A 387 -14.48 9.98 -2.88
C CYS A 387 -15.80 9.35 -2.39
N ASP A 388 -16.85 9.39 -3.23
CA ASP A 388 -18.19 8.86 -2.92
C ASP A 388 -18.19 7.35 -2.61
N LEU A 389 -17.15 6.60 -3.01
CA LEU A 389 -16.99 5.18 -2.69
C LEU A 389 -16.68 4.94 -1.20
N PHE A 390 -16.08 5.92 -0.52
CA PHE A 390 -15.56 5.75 0.85
C PHE A 390 -16.33 6.58 1.88
N SER A 391 -16.68 7.82 1.54
CA SER A 391 -17.39 8.74 2.43
C SER A 391 -18.15 9.77 1.61
N ARG A 392 -19.27 10.29 2.13
CA ARG A 392 -19.96 11.47 1.59
C ARG A 392 -19.84 12.69 2.51
N ASN A 393 -19.10 12.56 3.60
CA ASN A 393 -18.89 13.64 4.56
C ASN A 393 -17.70 14.53 4.14
N TYR A 394 -17.84 15.22 3.02
CA TYR A 394 -16.88 16.19 2.50
C TYR A 394 -17.61 17.24 1.66
N LYS A 395 -17.00 18.42 1.50
CA LYS A 395 -17.45 19.45 0.56
C LYS A 395 -16.62 19.34 -0.71
N PHE A 396 -17.27 19.17 -1.86
CA PHE A 396 -16.57 19.16 -3.15
C PHE A 396 -16.67 20.51 -3.86
N ILE A 397 -15.57 20.97 -4.44
CA ILE A 397 -15.54 22.14 -5.32
C ILE A 397 -14.83 21.75 -6.61
N TYR A 398 -15.52 21.91 -7.74
CA TYR A 398 -14.92 21.60 -9.04
C TYR A 398 -13.78 22.56 -9.38
N ALA A 399 -12.60 22.00 -9.65
CA ALA A 399 -11.43 22.72 -10.11
C ALA A 399 -11.51 22.99 -11.63
N ASN A 400 -12.53 23.71 -12.07
CA ASN A 400 -12.76 23.93 -13.51
C ASN A 400 -11.69 24.87 -14.10
N PRO A 401 -11.05 24.53 -15.23
CA PRO A 401 -10.12 25.44 -15.91
C PRO A 401 -10.72 26.82 -16.19
N SER A 402 -9.88 27.85 -16.11
CA SER A 402 -10.25 29.26 -16.29
C SER A 402 -11.23 29.78 -15.24
N THR A 403 -11.31 29.13 -14.08
CA THR A 403 -12.08 29.63 -12.93
C THR A 403 -11.19 29.96 -11.75
N SER A 404 -11.69 30.84 -10.88
CA SER A 404 -11.07 31.19 -9.61
C SER A 404 -12.06 30.94 -8.47
N LYS A 405 -11.54 30.51 -7.32
CA LYS A 405 -12.31 30.27 -6.10
C LYS A 405 -11.57 30.86 -4.91
N THR A 406 -12.25 31.69 -4.14
CA THR A 406 -11.76 32.16 -2.84
C THR A 406 -12.23 31.20 -1.76
N PHE A 407 -11.32 30.73 -0.95
CA PHE A 407 -11.57 29.90 0.23
C PHE A 407 -10.82 30.51 1.42
N GLU A 408 -11.56 31.09 2.36
CA GLU A 408 -10.98 31.84 3.49
C GLU A 408 -9.94 32.88 3.00
N ASN A 409 -8.67 32.75 3.41
CA ASN A 409 -7.58 33.66 3.03
C ASN A 409 -6.82 33.23 1.76
N TYR A 410 -7.32 32.21 1.07
CA TYR A 410 -6.69 31.61 -0.11
C TYR A 410 -7.51 31.87 -1.36
N THR A 411 -6.83 32.23 -2.45
CA THR A 411 -7.43 32.30 -3.79
C THR A 411 -6.81 31.24 -4.68
N LEU A 412 -7.64 30.32 -5.16
CA LEU A 412 -7.25 29.23 -6.05
C LEU A 412 -7.69 29.58 -7.47
N GLU A 413 -6.75 29.71 -8.39
CA GLU A 413 -6.99 29.85 -9.82
C GLU A 413 -6.60 28.55 -10.53
N PHE A 414 -7.44 28.13 -11.47
CA PHE A 414 -7.29 26.87 -12.18
C PHE A 414 -7.06 27.10 -13.67
N SER A 415 -6.15 26.35 -14.28
CA SER A 415 -5.90 26.41 -15.73
C SER A 415 -5.80 25.00 -16.31
N LYS A 416 -6.13 24.84 -17.59
CA LYS A 416 -6.15 23.52 -18.24
C LYS A 416 -4.71 23.00 -18.38
N CYS A 417 -4.46 21.81 -17.83
CA CYS A 417 -3.17 21.13 -17.94
C CYS A 417 -3.03 20.31 -19.23
N GLN A 418 -1.81 20.21 -19.74
CA GLN A 418 -1.42 19.39 -20.90
C GLN A 418 -0.96 17.99 -20.46
N HIS A 419 -1.91 17.14 -20.06
CA HIS A 419 -1.61 15.75 -19.67
C HIS A 419 -2.77 14.80 -19.95
N TYR A 420 -3.84 14.89 -19.15
CA TYR A 420 -5.05 14.08 -19.29
C TYR A 420 -6.32 14.97 -19.30
N ASP A 421 -7.46 14.38 -19.64
CA ASP A 421 -8.71 15.12 -19.91
C ASP A 421 -9.21 15.92 -18.71
N ASP A 422 -8.98 15.43 -17.50
CA ASP A 422 -9.39 16.10 -16.26
C ASP A 422 -8.23 16.79 -15.52
N SER A 423 -7.04 16.88 -16.13
CA SER A 423 -5.89 17.53 -15.52
C SER A 423 -5.97 19.05 -15.49
N VAL A 424 -5.56 19.62 -14.35
CA VAL A 424 -5.68 21.05 -14.02
C VAL A 424 -4.44 21.55 -13.27
N TYR A 425 -3.93 22.71 -13.67
CA TYR A 425 -2.92 23.46 -12.93
C TYR A 425 -3.55 24.25 -11.79
N LEU A 426 -2.82 24.41 -10.68
CA LEU A 426 -3.21 25.27 -9.57
C LEU A 426 -2.29 26.49 -9.46
N LYS A 427 -2.89 27.65 -9.22
CA LYS A 427 -2.25 28.81 -8.61
C LYS A 427 -2.96 29.14 -7.31
N LEU A 428 -2.21 29.10 -6.21
CA LEU A 428 -2.66 29.42 -4.87
C LEU A 428 -2.04 30.76 -4.45
N ALA A 429 -2.87 31.79 -4.31
CA ALA A 429 -2.48 33.09 -3.78
C ALA A 429 -2.93 33.25 -2.31
N TYR A 430 -2.02 33.70 -1.45
CA TYR A 430 -2.25 33.97 -0.02
C TYR A 430 -1.27 35.03 0.47
N ASN A 431 -1.70 35.98 1.31
CA ASN A 431 -0.82 37.01 1.92
C ASN A 431 0.18 37.68 0.94
N GLY A 432 -0.23 37.94 -0.30
CA GLY A 432 0.63 38.51 -1.35
C GLY A 432 1.72 37.58 -1.89
N LYS A 433 1.71 36.30 -1.52
CA LYS A 433 2.55 35.22 -2.05
C LYS A 433 1.74 34.35 -3.03
N ILE A 434 2.45 33.74 -3.97
CA ILE A 434 1.88 32.82 -4.96
C ILE A 434 2.67 31.52 -4.98
N ILE A 435 1.96 30.39 -4.86
CA ILE A 435 2.46 29.05 -5.17
C ILE A 435 1.74 28.56 -6.42
N THR A 436 2.47 27.96 -7.36
CA THR A 436 1.88 27.22 -8.48
C THR A 436 2.25 25.75 -8.45
N TYR A 437 1.34 24.90 -8.90
CA TYR A 437 1.52 23.45 -8.95
C TYR A 437 1.06 22.90 -10.31
N SER A 438 1.94 22.14 -10.95
CA SER A 438 1.72 21.61 -12.30
C SER A 438 0.81 20.37 -12.34
N GLY A 439 0.81 19.53 -11.28
CA GLY A 439 0.47 18.12 -11.45
C GLY A 439 1.40 17.48 -12.50
N ASP A 440 0.90 16.53 -13.27
CA ASP A 440 1.63 15.96 -14.42
C ASP A 440 1.39 16.78 -15.67
N THR A 441 2.44 17.01 -16.47
CA THR A 441 2.33 17.91 -17.62
C THR A 441 3.45 17.85 -18.64
N ARG A 442 3.10 18.11 -19.91
CA ARG A 442 4.04 18.65 -20.89
C ARG A 442 4.35 20.13 -20.62
N PRO A 443 5.54 20.63 -21.02
CA PRO A 443 5.91 22.04 -20.93
C PRO A 443 4.86 22.92 -21.55
N SER A 444 4.46 23.97 -20.84
CA SER A 444 3.21 24.65 -21.16
C SER A 444 3.26 26.14 -20.90
N LEU A 445 3.12 26.93 -21.98
CA LEU A 445 2.93 28.38 -21.88
C LEU A 445 1.76 28.77 -20.98
N LYS A 446 0.73 27.93 -20.84
CA LYS A 446 -0.37 28.17 -19.90
C LYS A 446 0.12 28.12 -18.46
N PHE A 447 0.98 27.16 -18.11
CA PHE A 447 1.55 27.05 -16.78
C PHE A 447 2.59 28.14 -16.51
N VAL A 448 3.43 28.46 -17.50
CA VAL A 448 4.36 29.60 -17.46
C VAL A 448 3.63 30.90 -17.14
N ASN A 449 2.54 31.19 -17.88
CA ASN A 449 1.74 32.40 -17.67
C ASN A 449 1.02 32.40 -16.32
N LEU A 450 0.46 31.25 -15.91
CA LEU A 450 -0.18 31.10 -14.60
C LEU A 450 0.83 31.33 -13.45
N SER A 451 2.08 30.95 -13.68
CA SER A 451 3.18 31.06 -12.71
C SER A 451 3.95 32.38 -12.79
N HIS A 452 3.50 33.34 -13.60
CA HIS A 452 4.27 34.55 -13.85
C HIS A 452 4.56 35.33 -12.56
N ASN A 453 5.84 35.57 -12.24
CA ASN A 453 6.32 36.19 -11.01
C ASN A 453 5.87 35.50 -9.71
N ALA A 454 5.55 34.20 -9.75
CA ALA A 454 5.22 33.46 -8.54
C ALA A 454 6.40 33.40 -7.55
N ASN A 455 6.10 33.16 -6.27
CA ASN A 455 7.15 32.96 -5.27
C ASN A 455 7.72 31.56 -5.34
N TYR A 456 6.87 30.58 -5.59
CA TYR A 456 7.21 29.16 -5.57
C TYR A 456 6.49 28.45 -6.71
N MET A 457 7.23 27.70 -7.52
CA MET A 457 6.70 26.81 -8.54
C MET A 457 7.06 25.38 -8.14
N ILE A 458 6.04 24.53 -8.06
CA ILE A 458 6.19 23.09 -7.92
C ILE A 458 5.92 22.49 -9.30
N HIS A 459 6.94 21.89 -9.90
CA HIS A 459 6.88 21.36 -11.26
C HIS A 459 7.23 19.88 -11.26
N GLU A 460 6.48 19.08 -12.03
CA GLU A 460 6.84 17.70 -12.31
C GLU A 460 8.13 17.60 -13.13
N CYS A 461 8.87 16.52 -12.92
CA CYS A 461 10.17 16.29 -13.52
C CYS A 461 10.36 14.78 -13.76
N THR A 462 9.42 14.18 -14.47
CA THR A 462 9.35 12.72 -14.59
C THR A 462 10.61 12.14 -15.25
N TYR A 463 11.12 12.79 -16.31
CA TYR A 463 12.20 12.25 -17.14
C TYR A 463 13.53 13.02 -17.00
N LEU A 464 14.64 12.33 -17.31
CA LEU A 464 15.95 12.98 -17.43
C LEU A 464 16.05 13.74 -18.76
N TYR A 465 17.12 14.53 -18.93
CA TYR A 465 17.27 15.50 -20.02
C TYR A 465 17.34 14.88 -21.43
N ASP A 466 17.71 13.61 -21.54
CA ASP A 466 17.94 12.88 -22.79
C ASP A 466 16.74 12.04 -23.25
N GLU A 467 15.64 12.03 -22.49
CA GLU A 467 14.43 11.24 -22.75
C GLU A 467 13.24 12.09 -23.21
N ASN A 468 13.49 13.05 -24.10
CA ASN A 468 12.46 13.96 -24.60
C ASN A 468 11.35 13.21 -25.36
N GLU A 469 11.67 12.09 -26.02
CA GLU A 469 10.68 11.28 -26.75
C GLU A 469 9.73 10.57 -25.80
N GLU A 470 10.24 9.94 -24.73
CA GLU A 470 9.41 9.33 -23.69
C GLU A 470 8.57 10.38 -22.96
N ALA A 471 9.17 11.51 -22.59
CA ALA A 471 8.48 12.63 -21.96
C ALA A 471 7.31 13.11 -22.85
N PHE A 472 7.53 13.25 -24.16
CA PHE A 472 6.49 13.59 -25.11
C PHE A 472 5.40 12.52 -25.20
N ASN A 473 5.78 11.25 -25.36
CA ASN A 473 4.84 10.13 -25.57
C ASN A 473 3.93 9.88 -24.36
N TYR A 474 4.42 10.11 -23.15
CA TYR A 474 3.67 9.93 -21.91
C TYR A 474 3.13 11.24 -21.32
N ASN A 475 3.21 12.35 -22.05
CA ASN A 475 2.75 13.68 -21.64
C ASN A 475 3.32 14.19 -20.31
N HIS A 476 4.63 14.03 -20.11
CA HIS A 476 5.37 14.51 -18.93
C HIS A 476 6.55 15.38 -19.30
N SER A 477 7.20 16.03 -18.34
CA SER A 477 8.35 16.91 -18.59
C SER A 477 9.69 16.25 -18.30
N THR A 478 10.72 16.66 -19.03
CA THR A 478 12.11 16.45 -18.62
C THR A 478 12.57 17.55 -17.66
N ILE A 479 13.68 17.31 -16.96
CA ILE A 479 14.30 18.31 -16.09
C ILE A 479 14.62 19.64 -16.81
N LEU A 480 15.13 19.59 -18.04
CA LEU A 480 15.51 20.82 -18.76
C LEU A 480 14.28 21.63 -19.16
N GLU A 481 13.20 20.97 -19.52
CA GLU A 481 11.96 21.64 -19.90
C GLU A 481 11.27 22.27 -18.68
N ALA A 482 11.23 21.59 -17.54
CA ALA A 482 10.71 22.16 -16.30
C ALA A 482 11.52 23.40 -15.85
N ILE A 483 12.85 23.36 -15.99
CA ILE A 483 13.73 24.50 -15.73
C ILE A 483 13.49 25.64 -16.71
N ASP A 484 13.18 25.34 -17.98
CA ASP A 484 12.87 26.35 -18.98
C ASP A 484 11.55 27.07 -18.67
N ASP A 485 10.49 26.31 -18.33
CA ASP A 485 9.20 26.88 -17.90
C ASP A 485 9.37 27.80 -16.67
N PHE A 486 10.21 27.39 -15.70
CA PHE A 486 10.58 28.20 -14.53
C PHE A 486 11.29 29.51 -14.91
N LYS A 487 12.27 29.46 -15.81
CA LYS A 487 13.00 30.65 -16.26
C LYS A 487 12.07 31.62 -17.00
N GLN A 488 11.22 31.10 -17.87
CA GLN A 488 10.26 31.91 -18.64
C GLN A 488 9.21 32.57 -17.73
N SER A 489 8.77 31.89 -16.67
CA SER A 489 7.75 32.42 -15.76
C SER A 489 8.29 33.55 -14.87
N LYS A 490 9.61 33.67 -14.70
CA LYS A 490 10.26 34.57 -13.73
C LYS A 490 9.85 34.26 -12.29
N THR A 491 9.53 32.99 -12.00
CA THR A 491 9.27 32.54 -10.64
C THR A 491 10.55 32.64 -9.81
N LYS A 492 10.42 32.86 -8.49
CA LYS A 492 11.57 33.00 -7.61
C LYS A 492 12.22 31.67 -7.22
N ASN A 493 11.44 30.65 -6.90
CA ASN A 493 11.93 29.34 -6.47
C ASN A 493 11.24 28.20 -7.24
N LEU A 494 12.00 27.18 -7.62
CA LEU A 494 11.53 25.96 -8.29
C LEU A 494 11.73 24.75 -7.37
N PHE A 495 10.69 23.93 -7.26
CA PHE A 495 10.74 22.61 -6.64
C PHE A 495 10.40 21.57 -7.70
N LEU A 496 11.38 20.73 -8.04
CA LEU A 496 11.19 19.59 -8.92
C LEU A 496 10.74 18.39 -8.10
N THR A 497 9.71 17.70 -8.57
CA THR A 497 9.11 16.51 -7.95
C THR A 497 8.58 15.57 -9.03
N HIS A 498 7.81 14.55 -8.65
CA HIS A 498 7.18 13.60 -9.57
C HIS A 498 8.19 12.88 -10.47
N PHE A 499 9.24 12.32 -9.89
CA PHE A 499 10.32 11.67 -10.62
C PHE A 499 9.93 10.27 -11.09
N SER A 500 10.44 9.85 -12.23
CA SER A 500 10.35 8.45 -12.64
C SER A 500 11.03 7.55 -11.61
N GLN A 501 10.41 6.40 -11.37
CA GLN A 501 10.92 5.41 -10.42
C GLN A 501 12.25 4.78 -10.87
N ARG A 502 12.60 4.91 -12.17
CA ARG A 502 13.83 4.38 -12.76
C ARG A 502 15.09 5.04 -12.22
N TYR A 503 15.00 6.28 -11.73
CA TYR A 503 16.15 7.10 -11.38
C TYR A 503 16.34 7.22 -9.87
N LYS A 504 17.59 7.37 -9.46
CA LYS A 504 17.91 7.81 -8.09
C LYS A 504 17.88 9.32 -8.04
N ILE A 505 17.67 9.85 -6.84
CA ILE A 505 17.66 11.29 -6.62
C ILE A 505 19.01 11.93 -6.98
N ASP A 506 20.11 11.20 -6.75
CA ASP A 506 21.48 11.59 -7.11
C ASP A 506 21.64 11.85 -8.61
N ASP A 507 20.85 11.19 -9.46
CA ASP A 507 20.92 11.38 -10.91
C ASP A 507 20.39 12.76 -11.30
N TYR A 508 19.40 13.28 -10.58
CA TYR A 508 18.88 14.64 -10.75
C TYR A 508 19.79 15.69 -10.10
N LEU A 509 20.33 15.41 -8.91
CA LEU A 509 21.22 16.35 -8.20
C LEU A 509 22.47 16.69 -9.01
N LYS A 510 23.03 15.73 -9.77
CA LYS A 510 24.19 15.96 -10.65
C LYS A 510 23.93 16.92 -11.80
N LEU A 511 22.66 17.17 -12.15
CA LEU A 511 22.26 18.00 -13.29
C LEU A 511 22.02 19.45 -12.92
N ILE A 512 22.03 19.78 -11.63
CA ILE A 512 21.87 21.15 -11.14
C ILE A 512 23.23 21.67 -10.69
N ASP A 513 23.63 22.81 -11.25
CA ASP A 513 24.80 23.54 -10.77
C ASP A 513 24.56 23.99 -9.32
N GLU A 514 25.50 23.70 -8.41
CA GLU A 514 25.49 24.10 -6.99
C GLU A 514 25.24 25.61 -6.81
N LYS A 515 25.49 26.42 -7.84
CA LYS A 515 25.23 27.87 -7.84
C LYS A 515 23.76 28.28 -8.03
N ASN A 516 22.86 27.37 -8.41
CA ASN A 516 21.43 27.69 -8.59
C ASN A 516 20.65 27.50 -7.28
N GLU A 517 20.84 28.43 -6.33
CA GLU A 517 20.20 28.40 -5.01
C GLU A 517 18.66 28.38 -5.04
N ASN A 518 18.05 28.75 -6.17
CA ASN A 518 16.61 28.84 -6.34
C ASN A 518 15.94 27.55 -6.88
N ILE A 519 16.71 26.50 -7.19
CA ILE A 519 16.16 25.23 -7.69
C ILE A 519 16.42 24.12 -6.67
N SER A 520 15.35 23.47 -6.22
CA SER A 520 15.40 22.37 -5.26
C SER A 520 14.90 21.07 -5.90
N ILE A 521 15.65 19.99 -5.71
CA ILE A 521 15.20 18.62 -5.99
C ILE A 521 14.52 18.08 -4.73
N ALA A 522 13.20 17.92 -4.77
CA ALA A 522 12.48 17.33 -3.66
C ALA A 522 12.80 15.83 -3.55
N SER A 523 12.80 15.30 -2.33
CA SER A 523 12.67 13.85 -2.10
C SER A 523 11.53 13.62 -1.12
N ASP A 524 11.14 12.37 -0.93
CA ASP A 524 10.26 12.02 0.18
C ASP A 524 10.86 12.60 1.49
N MET A 525 10.03 13.27 2.28
CA MET A 525 10.39 14.01 3.51
C MET A 525 11.34 15.20 3.33
N PHE A 526 11.43 15.78 2.13
CA PHE A 526 12.06 17.08 1.91
C PHE A 526 11.16 18.22 2.44
N ILE A 527 11.72 19.12 3.24
CA ILE A 527 11.03 20.29 3.78
C ILE A 527 11.66 21.60 3.28
N TYR A 528 10.83 22.58 2.96
CA TYR A 528 11.26 23.93 2.63
C TYR A 528 10.47 24.96 3.42
N PHE A 529 11.16 25.80 4.20
CA PHE A 529 10.51 26.85 5.00
C PHE A 529 10.18 28.06 4.13
N LEU A 530 8.90 28.47 4.15
CA LEU A 530 8.42 29.60 3.36
C LEU A 530 8.89 30.92 3.96
N THR A 531 9.29 31.85 3.10
CA THR A 531 9.66 33.21 3.52
C THR A 531 8.41 33.95 4.03
N LYS A 532 8.57 34.68 5.14
CA LYS A 532 7.53 35.56 5.68
C LYS A 532 7.03 36.59 4.66
#